data_AF-A0A026WEQ7-F1
#
_entry.id   AF-A0A026WEQ7-F1
#
_cell.length_a   1.000
_cell.length_b   1.000
_cell.length_c   1.000
_cell.angle_alpha   90.00
_cell.angle_beta   90.00
_cell.angle_gamma   90.00
#
_symmetry.space_group_name_H-M   'P 1'
#
loop_
_entity.id
_entity.type
_entity.pdbx_description
1 polymer ?
#
loop_
_entity_poly.entity_id
_entity_poly.type
_entity_poly.pdbx_seq_one_letter_code
_entity_poly.pdbx_strand_id
1 'polypeptide(L)'
;MYLESIQVANDLVKFSRALFLFFFSPIFLQYPILKSFLAGSFSGTFSTILFQPLDLVKTRLQSRVNASNIGSPRNGMLGTVAHIVQKENVFGLWKGMTPSITRVIPGVGLYFSSLHWLKHAFNLEEPLTAMQAISLGITARSMSGALLIPITVVKTRFESGVYKYNSIGEALRLIYKQEGMKGLSSGLVPTLLRDAPYSGLYLMFYTQLKNATASTGTAEAPVHFSCGILAGILASIVTQPPDVIKTKMQLYPNEFNSIYQATFFVYKKYGVLGYFKGIVPRMLRRTLMTTMAWTVYEQVI
;
A
#
# COMPACT_ATOMS: atom_id res chain seq x y z
N MET A 1 -14.02 2.83 -27.13
CA MET A 1 -13.29 1.90 -26.23
C MET A 1 -11.77 1.91 -26.48
N TYR A 2 -11.24 1.51 -27.66
CA TYR A 2 -9.78 1.59 -27.93
C TYR A 2 -9.22 3.02 -28.00
N LEU A 3 -10.00 3.98 -28.51
CA LEU A 3 -9.60 5.38 -28.61
C LEU A 3 -9.57 6.10 -27.24
N GLU A 4 -10.47 5.73 -26.30
CA GLU A 4 -10.49 6.28 -24.95
C GLU A 4 -9.32 5.78 -24.09
N SER A 5 -8.90 4.52 -24.25
CA SER A 5 -7.70 4.01 -23.59
C SER A 5 -6.41 4.71 -24.06
N ILE A 6 -6.35 5.13 -25.33
CA ILE A 6 -5.23 5.89 -25.90
C ILE A 6 -5.26 7.34 -25.40
N GLN A 7 -6.45 7.94 -25.28
CA GLN A 7 -6.63 9.28 -24.72
C GLN A 7 -6.14 9.35 -23.26
N VAL A 8 -6.54 8.38 -22.43
CA VAL A 8 -6.11 8.30 -21.02
C VAL A 8 -4.60 8.07 -20.91
N ALA A 9 -4.00 7.24 -21.77
CA ALA A 9 -2.55 7.06 -21.82
C ALA A 9 -1.81 8.35 -22.21
N ASN A 10 -2.33 9.09 -23.19
CA ASN A 10 -1.75 10.38 -23.60
C ASN A 10 -1.92 11.48 -22.54
N ASP A 11 -3.03 11.50 -21.81
CA ASP A 11 -3.26 12.43 -20.71
C ASP A 11 -2.37 12.10 -19.51
N LEU A 12 -2.12 10.81 -19.25
CA LEU A 12 -1.12 10.33 -18.29
C LEU A 12 0.30 10.79 -18.66
N VAL A 13 0.66 10.74 -19.95
CA VAL A 13 1.97 11.19 -20.46
C VAL A 13 2.10 12.71 -20.40
N LYS A 14 1.07 13.47 -20.79
CA LYS A 14 1.06 14.94 -20.64
C LYS A 14 1.14 15.36 -19.17
N PHE A 15 0.44 14.66 -18.29
CA PHE A 15 0.50 14.89 -16.86
C PHE A 15 1.88 14.57 -16.29
N SER A 16 2.52 13.47 -16.74
CA SER A 16 3.90 13.12 -16.40
C SER A 16 4.91 14.17 -16.87
N ARG A 17 4.75 14.71 -18.08
CA ARG A 17 5.58 15.81 -18.62
C ARG A 17 5.38 17.13 -17.87
N ALA A 18 4.14 17.48 -17.53
CA ALA A 18 3.83 18.69 -16.75
C ALA A 18 4.40 18.59 -15.32
N LEU A 19 4.33 17.40 -14.73
CA LEU A 19 4.98 17.04 -13.47
C LEU A 19 6.50 17.21 -13.53
N PHE A 20 7.11 16.72 -14.60
CA PHE A 20 8.54 16.81 -14.83
C PHE A 20 8.98 18.27 -14.94
N LEU A 21 8.26 19.08 -15.72
CA LEU A 21 8.53 20.51 -15.86
C LEU A 21 8.31 21.28 -14.54
N PHE A 22 7.32 20.89 -13.74
CA PHE A 22 7.08 21.47 -12.42
C PHE A 22 8.24 21.18 -11.44
N PHE A 23 8.73 19.92 -11.40
CA PHE A 23 9.84 19.51 -10.53
C PHE A 23 11.22 19.99 -10.94
N PHE A 24 11.38 20.39 -12.21
CA PHE A 24 12.62 20.98 -12.74
C PHE A 24 12.62 22.52 -12.74
N SER A 25 11.60 23.17 -12.16
CA SER A 25 11.63 24.62 -12.00
C SER A 25 12.75 25.06 -11.03
N PRO A 26 13.42 26.20 -11.30
CA PRO A 26 14.66 26.58 -10.62
C PRO A 26 14.52 26.80 -9.11
N ILE A 27 13.29 26.99 -8.60
CA ILE A 27 12.99 27.15 -7.17
C ILE A 27 13.17 25.84 -6.38
N PHE A 28 12.96 24.67 -7.02
CA PHE A 28 13.09 23.37 -6.36
C PHE A 28 14.51 22.78 -6.37
N LEU A 29 15.46 23.44 -7.04
CA LEU A 29 16.87 23.01 -7.07
C LEU A 29 17.60 23.30 -5.75
N GLN A 30 17.06 24.18 -4.89
CA GLN A 30 17.76 24.69 -3.71
C GLN A 30 17.60 23.80 -2.45
N TYR A 31 16.65 22.85 -2.44
CA TYR A 31 16.38 21.97 -1.29
C TYR A 31 16.10 20.49 -1.72
N PRO A 32 17.09 19.58 -1.66
CA PRO A 32 16.95 18.21 -2.18
C PRO A 32 15.88 17.36 -1.45
N ILE A 33 15.67 17.62 -0.15
CA ILE A 33 14.64 16.94 0.67
C ILE A 33 13.24 17.40 0.24
N LEU A 34 13.06 18.70 -0.01
CA LEU A 34 11.78 19.26 -0.44
C LEU A 34 11.39 18.74 -1.83
N LYS A 35 12.37 18.65 -2.75
CA LYS A 35 12.17 18.04 -4.07
C LYS A 35 11.72 16.58 -3.94
N SER A 36 12.41 15.78 -3.13
CA SER A 36 12.08 14.36 -2.91
C SER A 36 10.73 14.17 -2.24
N PHE A 37 10.38 15.05 -1.29
CA PHE A 37 9.09 15.07 -0.62
C PHE A 37 7.96 15.38 -1.60
N LEU A 38 8.03 16.50 -2.33
CA LEU A 38 6.98 16.90 -3.26
C LEU A 38 6.81 15.88 -4.39
N ALA A 39 7.91 15.38 -4.95
CA ALA A 39 7.89 14.31 -5.95
C ALA A 39 7.23 13.04 -5.42
N GLY A 40 7.62 12.61 -4.21
CA GLY A 40 7.02 11.46 -3.56
C GLY A 40 5.54 11.65 -3.22
N SER A 41 5.15 12.82 -2.72
CA SER A 41 3.77 13.14 -2.34
C SER A 41 2.86 13.22 -3.56
N PHE A 42 3.29 13.85 -4.65
CA PHE A 42 2.48 13.95 -5.86
C PHE A 42 2.36 12.61 -6.58
N SER A 43 3.47 11.92 -6.82
CA SER A 43 3.48 10.58 -7.42
C SER A 43 2.68 9.59 -6.59
N GLY A 44 2.83 9.64 -5.26
CA GLY A 44 2.08 8.79 -4.33
C GLY A 44 0.58 9.10 -4.30
N THR A 45 0.19 10.38 -4.38
CA THR A 45 -1.22 10.80 -4.42
C THR A 45 -1.87 10.37 -5.73
N PHE A 46 -1.19 10.61 -6.86
CA PHE A 46 -1.68 10.19 -8.16
C PHE A 46 -1.86 8.66 -8.26
N SER A 47 -0.82 7.92 -7.85
CA SER A 47 -0.88 6.46 -7.71
C SER A 47 -2.05 6.01 -6.83
N THR A 48 -2.28 6.70 -5.71
CA THR A 48 -3.37 6.36 -4.80
C THR A 48 -4.74 6.57 -5.44
N ILE A 49 -4.93 7.66 -6.19
CA ILE A 49 -6.18 7.92 -6.92
C ILE A 49 -6.44 6.82 -7.95
N LEU A 50 -5.42 6.46 -8.73
CA LEU A 50 -5.56 5.48 -9.81
C LEU A 50 -5.85 4.06 -9.28
N PHE A 51 -5.22 3.68 -8.17
CA PHE A 51 -5.31 2.32 -7.62
C PHE A 51 -6.22 2.18 -6.39
N GLN A 52 -6.93 3.25 -5.99
CA GLN A 52 -7.90 3.21 -4.88
C GLN A 52 -8.97 2.10 -5.04
N PRO A 53 -9.54 1.85 -6.23
CA PRO A 53 -10.51 0.76 -6.41
C PRO A 53 -9.98 -0.61 -5.98
N LEU A 54 -8.71 -0.90 -6.22
CA LEU A 54 -8.08 -2.16 -5.84
C LEU A 54 -7.87 -2.26 -4.33
N ASP A 55 -7.50 -1.17 -3.66
CA ASP A 55 -7.39 -1.11 -2.20
C ASP A 55 -8.75 -1.36 -1.55
N LEU A 56 -9.80 -0.69 -2.05
CA LEU A 56 -11.15 -0.86 -1.54
C LEU A 56 -11.65 -2.30 -1.71
N VAL A 57 -11.51 -2.89 -2.89
CA VAL A 57 -11.94 -4.27 -3.16
C VAL A 57 -11.20 -5.26 -2.27
N LYS A 58 -9.88 -5.08 -2.12
CA LYS A 58 -9.06 -5.86 -1.18
C LYS A 58 -9.60 -5.76 0.24
N THR A 59 -9.78 -4.54 0.77
CA THR A 59 -10.24 -4.33 2.14
C THR A 59 -11.63 -4.92 2.37
N ARG A 60 -12.55 -4.83 1.41
CA ARG A 60 -13.89 -5.47 1.50
C ARG A 60 -13.83 -6.99 1.48
N LEU A 61 -12.98 -7.59 0.64
CA LEU A 61 -12.77 -9.04 0.61
C LEU A 61 -12.19 -9.55 1.95
N GLN A 62 -11.29 -8.78 2.56
CA GLN A 62 -10.70 -9.10 3.87
C GLN A 62 -11.69 -8.84 5.03
N SER A 63 -12.51 -7.79 4.94
CA SER A 63 -13.55 -7.47 5.94
C SER A 63 -14.61 -8.58 6.05
N ARG A 64 -15.11 -9.10 4.92
CA ARG A 64 -16.16 -10.14 4.83
C ARG A 64 -15.88 -11.44 5.60
N VAL A 65 -14.65 -11.65 6.07
CA VAL A 65 -14.27 -12.76 6.98
C VAL A 65 -15.01 -12.67 8.35
N ASN A 66 -15.69 -11.55 8.69
CA ASN A 66 -16.49 -11.45 9.93
C ASN A 66 -18.01 -11.45 9.73
N ALA A 67 -18.54 -11.27 8.52
CA ALA A 67 -19.99 -11.27 8.34
C ALA A 67 -20.55 -12.68 8.60
N SER A 68 -21.42 -12.79 9.60
CA SER A 68 -22.18 -13.95 10.07
C SER A 68 -23.19 -14.49 9.05
N ASN A 69 -23.12 -14.08 7.79
CA ASN A 69 -24.00 -14.58 6.74
C ASN A 69 -23.44 -15.88 6.14
N ILE A 70 -23.73 -16.97 6.85
CA ILE A 70 -23.79 -18.33 6.31
C ILE A 70 -24.82 -18.28 5.17
N GLY A 71 -24.37 -18.05 3.93
CA GLY A 71 -25.25 -17.99 2.75
C GLY A 71 -25.03 -16.83 1.78
N SER A 72 -24.18 -15.83 2.07
CA SER A 72 -23.83 -14.86 1.03
C SER A 72 -22.88 -15.53 0.03
N PRO A 73 -23.17 -15.50 -1.28
CA PRO A 73 -22.36 -16.18 -2.28
C PRO A 73 -20.90 -15.71 -2.15
N ARG A 74 -19.96 -16.66 -2.30
CA ARG A 74 -18.50 -16.43 -2.36
C ARG A 74 -18.19 -15.60 -3.61
N ASN A 75 -18.59 -14.35 -3.61
CA ASN A 75 -18.33 -13.44 -4.69
C ASN A 75 -16.84 -13.14 -4.64
N GLY A 76 -16.13 -13.58 -5.68
CA GLY A 76 -14.74 -13.22 -5.91
C GLY A 76 -14.59 -11.71 -6.10
N MET A 77 -13.41 -11.30 -6.57
CA MET A 77 -13.10 -9.89 -6.84
C MET A 77 -14.18 -9.22 -7.70
N LEU A 78 -14.57 -9.85 -8.81
CA LEU A 78 -15.57 -9.32 -9.75
C LEU A 78 -16.96 -9.17 -9.12
N GLY A 79 -17.41 -10.16 -8.36
CA GLY A 79 -18.70 -10.07 -7.67
C GLY A 79 -18.69 -9.02 -6.55
N THR A 80 -17.54 -8.72 -5.95
CA THR A 80 -17.39 -7.60 -5.00
C THR A 80 -17.46 -6.26 -5.72
N VAL A 81 -16.78 -6.12 -6.87
CA VAL A 81 -16.85 -4.91 -7.71
C VAL A 81 -18.29 -4.66 -8.18
N ALA A 82 -18.95 -5.67 -8.75
CA ALA A 82 -20.33 -5.56 -9.20
C ALA A 82 -21.27 -5.13 -8.06
N HIS A 83 -21.09 -5.70 -6.87
CA HIS A 83 -21.87 -5.32 -5.69
C HIS A 83 -21.65 -3.88 -5.24
N ILE A 84 -20.41 -3.38 -5.32
CA ILE A 84 -20.09 -1.98 -5.01
C ILE A 84 -20.77 -1.06 -6.02
N VAL A 85 -20.60 -1.33 -7.31
CA VAL A 85 -21.15 -0.49 -8.38
C VAL A 85 -22.68 -0.46 -8.32
N GLN A 86 -23.33 -1.59 -8.04
CA GLN A 86 -24.79 -1.66 -7.90
C GLN A 86 -25.33 -0.93 -6.67
N LYS A 87 -24.59 -0.91 -5.54
CA LYS A 87 -25.08 -0.32 -4.28
C LYS A 87 -24.61 1.11 -4.01
N GLU A 88 -23.41 1.46 -4.45
CA GLU A 88 -22.71 2.70 -4.10
C GLU A 88 -22.31 3.52 -5.34
N ASN A 89 -22.79 3.12 -6.53
CA ASN A 89 -22.39 3.66 -7.83
C ASN A 89 -20.90 3.44 -8.15
N VAL A 90 -20.49 3.82 -9.36
CA VAL A 90 -19.09 3.71 -9.83
C VAL A 90 -18.14 4.50 -8.93
N PHE A 91 -18.55 5.67 -8.44
CA PHE A 91 -17.76 6.50 -7.52
C PHE A 91 -17.54 5.83 -6.15
N GLY A 92 -18.36 4.85 -5.77
CA GLY A 92 -18.16 4.05 -4.56
C GLY A 92 -16.81 3.30 -4.53
N LEU A 93 -16.20 3.07 -5.69
CA LEU A 93 -14.87 2.47 -5.80
C LEU A 93 -13.75 3.35 -5.22
N TRP A 94 -13.96 4.67 -5.16
CA TRP A 94 -13.01 5.64 -4.60
C TRP A 94 -13.27 5.98 -3.13
N LYS A 95 -14.18 5.27 -2.47
CA LYS A 95 -14.40 5.43 -1.03
C LYS A 95 -13.10 5.12 -0.27
N GLY A 96 -12.77 5.98 0.69
CA GLY A 96 -11.50 5.94 1.40
C GLY A 96 -10.34 6.66 0.70
N MET A 97 -10.58 7.38 -0.41
CA MET A 97 -9.56 8.22 -1.05
C MET A 97 -9.02 9.28 -0.08
N THR A 98 -9.88 10.04 0.59
CA THR A 98 -9.46 11.12 1.52
C THR A 98 -8.48 10.61 2.58
N PRO A 99 -8.81 9.58 3.41
CA PRO A 99 -7.84 9.07 4.38
C PRO A 99 -6.62 8.41 3.73
N SER A 100 -6.71 7.92 2.50
CA SER A 100 -5.55 7.41 1.77
C SER A 100 -4.57 8.51 1.37
N ILE A 101 -5.07 9.64 0.86
CA ILE A 101 -4.23 10.82 0.54
C ILE A 101 -3.62 11.41 1.82
N THR A 102 -4.45 11.57 2.86
CA THR A 102 -4.00 12.04 4.18
C THR A 102 -2.95 11.11 4.80
N ARG A 103 -2.94 9.82 4.46
CA ARG A 103 -1.85 8.91 4.89
C ARG A 103 -0.59 9.11 4.06
N VAL A 104 -0.72 9.27 2.75
CA VAL A 104 0.41 9.29 1.81
C VAL A 104 1.26 10.53 1.98
N ILE A 105 0.66 11.72 2.01
CA ILE A 105 1.42 12.98 2.03
C ILE A 105 2.31 13.09 3.29
N PRO A 106 1.78 12.96 4.52
CA PRO A 106 2.62 12.95 5.71
C PRO A 106 3.52 11.72 5.80
N GLY A 107 3.11 10.58 5.22
CA GLY A 107 3.91 9.36 5.22
C GLY A 107 5.20 9.47 4.44
N VAL A 108 5.20 10.17 3.31
CA VAL A 108 6.42 10.47 2.55
C VAL A 108 7.35 11.35 3.37
N GLY A 109 6.82 12.42 3.98
CA GLY A 109 7.59 13.33 4.83
C GLY A 109 8.22 12.62 6.02
N LEU A 110 7.39 11.93 6.82
CA LEU A 110 7.84 11.19 7.99
C LEU A 110 8.88 10.12 7.65
N TYR A 111 8.77 9.47 6.50
CA TYR A 111 9.75 8.48 6.05
C TYR A 111 11.11 9.13 5.77
N PHE A 112 11.16 10.19 4.97
CA PHE A 112 12.42 10.88 4.66
C PHE A 112 13.03 11.57 5.89
N SER A 113 12.20 12.18 6.75
CA SER A 113 12.65 12.74 8.02
C SER A 113 13.23 11.67 8.95
N SER A 114 12.56 10.51 9.05
CA SER A 114 13.05 9.39 9.87
C SER A 114 14.34 8.82 9.30
N LEU A 115 14.46 8.69 7.97
CA LEU A 115 15.70 8.26 7.32
C LEU A 115 16.86 9.23 7.63
N HIS A 116 16.65 10.53 7.44
CA HIS A 116 17.67 11.54 7.68
C HIS A 116 18.09 11.58 9.16
N TRP A 117 17.11 11.54 10.07
CA TRP A 117 17.36 11.50 11.51
C TRP A 117 18.16 10.26 11.90
N LEU A 118 17.81 9.07 11.39
CA LEU A 118 18.55 7.84 11.69
C LEU A 118 19.97 7.87 11.10
N LYS A 119 20.17 8.36 9.88
CA LYS A 119 21.52 8.51 9.29
C LYS A 119 22.41 9.39 10.17
N HIS A 120 21.88 10.53 10.63
CA HIS A 120 22.59 11.45 11.50
C HIS A 120 22.81 10.88 12.91
N ALA A 121 21.81 10.20 13.49
CA ALA A 121 21.91 9.62 14.83
C ALA A 121 22.95 8.50 14.91
N PHE A 122 23.12 7.72 13.84
CA PHE A 122 24.09 6.62 13.77
C PHE A 122 25.40 7.00 13.06
N ASN A 123 25.60 8.28 12.70
CA ASN A 123 26.78 8.78 11.97
C ASN A 123 27.17 7.88 10.78
N LEU A 124 26.17 7.48 10.00
CA LEU A 124 26.39 6.58 8.86
C LEU A 124 26.88 7.38 7.65
N GLU A 125 28.13 7.19 7.28
CA GLU A 125 28.72 7.75 6.06
C GLU A 125 28.33 6.92 4.82
N GLU A 126 28.18 7.58 3.67
CA GLU A 126 27.92 6.88 2.40
C GLU A 126 29.24 6.45 1.74
N PRO A 127 29.31 5.25 1.11
CA PRO A 127 28.22 4.34 0.77
C PRO A 127 27.81 3.38 1.91
N LEU A 128 26.50 3.27 2.14
CA LEU A 128 25.92 2.34 3.11
C LEU A 128 26.09 0.88 2.65
N THR A 129 26.43 -0.02 3.57
CA THR A 129 26.35 -1.46 3.30
C THR A 129 24.91 -1.89 3.09
N ALA A 130 24.67 -2.97 2.33
CA ALA A 130 23.32 -3.47 2.05
C ALA A 130 22.50 -3.74 3.33
N MET A 131 23.14 -4.31 4.36
CA MET A 131 22.47 -4.57 5.65
C MET A 131 22.14 -3.30 6.41
N GLN A 132 23.02 -2.29 6.40
CA GLN A 132 22.74 -0.98 6.98
C GLN A 132 21.61 -0.27 6.24
N ALA A 133 21.58 -0.33 4.90
CA ALA A 133 20.51 0.27 4.10
C ALA A 133 19.14 -0.39 4.39
N ILE A 134 19.12 -1.73 4.51
CA ILE A 134 17.91 -2.48 4.86
C ILE A 134 17.45 -2.16 6.29
N SER A 135 18.34 -2.18 7.28
CA SER A 135 17.99 -1.90 8.68
C SER A 135 17.51 -0.46 8.87
N LEU A 136 18.17 0.50 8.22
CA LEU A 136 17.78 1.90 8.17
C LEU A 136 16.39 2.05 7.55
N GLY A 137 16.14 1.39 6.41
CA GLY A 137 14.85 1.38 5.73
C GLY A 137 13.73 0.79 6.59
N ILE A 138 13.97 -0.36 7.23
CA ILE A 138 13.04 -1.03 8.15
C ILE A 138 12.70 -0.14 9.34
N THR A 139 13.71 0.47 9.95
CA THR A 139 13.54 1.32 11.14
C THR A 139 12.77 2.59 10.79
N ALA A 140 13.14 3.28 9.71
CA ALA A 140 12.43 4.47 9.23
C ALA A 140 10.98 4.17 8.84
N ARG A 141 10.73 3.02 8.19
CA ARG A 141 9.36 2.57 7.87
C ARG A 141 8.54 2.23 9.11
N SER A 142 9.17 1.66 10.13
CA SER A 142 8.50 1.31 11.37
C SER A 142 8.12 2.55 12.18
N MET A 143 9.03 3.52 12.28
CA MET A 143 8.77 4.81 12.93
C MET A 143 7.63 5.59 12.23
N SER A 144 7.73 5.77 10.91
CA SER A 144 6.68 6.44 10.14
C SER A 144 5.35 5.70 10.16
N GLY A 145 5.38 4.36 10.11
CA GLY A 145 4.19 3.50 10.20
C GLY A 145 3.50 3.57 11.57
N ALA A 146 4.27 3.66 12.65
CA ALA A 146 3.74 3.80 14.00
C ALA A 146 3.04 5.15 14.20
N LEU A 147 3.63 6.25 13.74
CA LEU A 147 3.01 7.58 13.81
C LEU A 147 1.72 7.67 12.99
N LEU A 148 1.65 6.96 11.86
CA LEU A 148 0.49 6.96 10.97
C LEU A 148 -0.53 5.85 11.26
N ILE A 149 -0.40 5.14 12.39
CA ILE A 149 -1.37 4.09 12.72
C ILE A 149 -2.81 4.61 12.85
N PRO A 150 -3.10 5.79 13.43
CA PRO A 150 -4.48 6.26 13.56
C PRO A 150 -5.13 6.53 12.19
N ILE A 151 -4.39 7.15 11.28
CA ILE A 151 -4.85 7.39 9.90
C ILE A 151 -5.01 6.08 9.14
N THR A 152 -4.16 5.08 9.42
CA THR A 152 -4.30 3.74 8.85
C THR A 152 -5.59 3.06 9.28
N VAL A 153 -5.96 3.16 10.56
CA VAL A 153 -7.23 2.61 11.09
C VAL A 153 -8.42 3.31 10.45
N VAL A 154 -8.38 4.65 10.34
CA VAL A 154 -9.43 5.41 9.66
C VAL A 154 -9.56 4.98 8.20
N LYS A 155 -8.44 4.88 7.46
CA LYS A 155 -8.44 4.41 6.07
C LYS A 155 -9.15 3.05 5.94
N THR A 156 -8.76 2.06 6.73
CA THR A 156 -9.32 0.71 6.61
C THR A 156 -10.80 0.66 6.96
N ARG A 157 -11.26 1.45 7.95
CA ARG A 157 -12.69 1.56 8.28
C ARG A 157 -13.51 2.19 7.18
N PHE A 158 -13.04 3.29 6.58
CA PHE A 158 -13.71 3.92 5.43
C PHE A 158 -13.84 2.96 4.25
N GLU A 159 -12.78 2.21 3.92
CA GLU A 159 -12.78 1.25 2.81
C GLU A 159 -13.66 0.02 3.06
N SER A 160 -13.78 -0.42 4.32
CA SER A 160 -14.58 -1.59 4.67
C SER A 160 -16.08 -1.41 4.42
N GLY A 161 -16.57 -0.17 4.52
CA GLY A 161 -18.00 0.14 4.46
C GLY A 161 -18.81 -0.31 5.68
N VAL A 162 -18.18 -0.92 6.69
CA VAL A 162 -18.82 -1.33 7.96
C VAL A 162 -19.14 -0.11 8.83
N TYR A 163 -18.24 0.87 8.81
CA TYR A 163 -18.39 2.13 9.53
C TYR A 163 -18.79 3.25 8.58
N LYS A 164 -19.68 4.13 9.04
CA LYS A 164 -20.06 5.36 8.34
C LYS A 164 -19.54 6.55 9.13
N TYR A 165 -18.64 7.29 8.52
CA TYR A 165 -18.06 8.52 9.04
C TYR A 165 -18.15 9.59 7.97
N ASN A 166 -18.45 10.83 8.34
CA ASN A 166 -18.53 11.93 7.37
C ASN A 166 -17.16 12.60 7.16
N SER A 167 -16.29 12.58 8.17
CA SER A 167 -14.94 13.15 8.09
C SER A 167 -13.89 12.33 8.84
N ILE A 168 -12.62 12.59 8.54
CA ILE A 168 -11.48 11.98 9.24
C ILE A 168 -11.46 12.40 10.71
N GLY A 169 -11.72 13.68 11.00
CA GLY A 169 -11.75 14.20 12.37
C GLY A 169 -12.88 13.58 13.20
N GLU A 170 -14.06 13.42 12.60
CA GLU A 170 -15.18 12.69 13.23
C GLU A 170 -14.80 11.24 13.51
N ALA A 171 -14.21 10.54 12.53
CA ALA A 171 -13.77 9.16 12.72
C ALA A 171 -12.75 9.02 13.85
N LEU A 172 -11.72 9.88 13.90
CA LEU A 172 -10.73 9.87 14.98
C LEU A 172 -11.37 10.14 16.34
N ARG A 173 -12.27 11.12 16.43
CA ARG A 173 -12.99 11.47 17.68
C ARG A 173 -13.88 10.31 18.15
N LEU A 174 -14.63 9.69 17.24
CA LEU A 174 -15.52 8.57 17.56
C LEU A 174 -14.73 7.33 17.99
N ILE A 175 -13.64 6.99 17.28
CA ILE A 175 -12.77 5.88 17.66
C ILE A 175 -12.18 6.13 19.05
N TYR A 176 -11.65 7.33 19.29
CA TYR A 176 -11.10 7.68 20.60
C TYR A 176 -12.14 7.60 21.72
N LYS A 177 -13.37 8.10 21.49
CA LYS A 177 -14.42 8.09 22.51
C LYS A 177 -14.97 6.68 22.80
N GLN A 178 -15.08 5.82 21.79
CA GLN A 178 -15.69 4.48 21.92
C GLN A 178 -14.70 3.38 22.27
N GLU A 179 -13.45 3.48 21.79
CA GLU A 179 -12.45 2.40 21.86
C GLU A 179 -11.13 2.86 22.52
N GLY A 180 -11.00 4.16 22.82
CA GLY A 180 -9.80 4.74 23.43
C GLY A 180 -8.57 4.72 22.51
N MET A 181 -7.41 4.89 23.14
CA MET A 181 -6.10 4.87 22.45
C MET A 181 -5.79 3.50 21.81
N LYS A 182 -6.35 2.42 22.34
CA LYS A 182 -6.19 1.07 21.79
C LYS A 182 -6.90 0.93 20.44
N GLY A 183 -8.05 1.57 20.25
CA GLY A 183 -8.74 1.62 18.95
C GLY A 183 -7.89 2.30 17.87
N LEU A 184 -7.27 3.45 18.19
CA LEU A 184 -6.43 4.22 17.25
C LEU A 184 -5.11 3.51 16.88
N SER A 185 -4.58 2.68 17.77
CA SER A 185 -3.35 1.90 17.57
C SER A 185 -3.59 0.44 17.20
N SER A 186 -4.85 0.07 16.95
CA SER A 186 -5.23 -1.30 16.62
C SER A 186 -4.51 -1.81 15.36
N GLY A 187 -4.00 -3.03 15.44
CA GLY A 187 -3.27 -3.66 14.34
C GLY A 187 -1.92 -2.99 13.99
N LEU A 188 -1.29 -2.26 14.93
CA LEU A 188 0.06 -1.72 14.74
C LEU A 188 1.08 -2.81 14.39
N VAL A 189 1.21 -3.82 15.24
CA VAL A 189 2.19 -4.91 15.04
C VAL A 189 2.00 -5.64 13.70
N PRO A 190 0.79 -6.12 13.31
CA PRO A 190 0.63 -6.74 11.99
C PRO A 190 0.79 -5.75 10.83
N THR A 191 0.59 -4.44 11.05
CA THR A 191 0.97 -3.41 10.05
C THR A 191 2.48 -3.35 9.86
N LEU A 192 3.25 -3.37 10.96
CA LEU A 192 4.71 -3.35 10.90
C LEU A 192 5.28 -4.62 10.28
N LEU A 193 4.76 -5.79 10.67
CA LEU A 193 5.15 -7.09 10.09
C LEU A 193 4.85 -7.18 8.58
N ARG A 194 3.91 -6.38 8.07
CA ARG A 194 3.64 -6.28 6.65
C ARG A 194 4.56 -5.27 5.95
N ASP A 195 4.73 -4.08 6.54
CA ASP A 195 5.36 -2.93 5.88
C ASP A 195 6.89 -2.96 5.98
N ALA A 196 7.45 -3.38 7.12
CA ALA A 196 8.89 -3.41 7.38
C ALA A 196 9.65 -4.42 6.49
N PRO A 197 9.28 -5.71 6.43
CA PRO A 197 10.05 -6.68 5.65
C PRO A 197 9.82 -6.56 4.14
N TYR A 198 8.81 -5.83 3.69
CA TYR A 198 8.41 -5.80 2.28
C TYR A 198 9.55 -5.38 1.34
N SER A 199 10.29 -4.31 1.68
CA SER A 199 11.39 -3.83 0.83
C SER A 199 12.56 -4.82 0.78
N GLY A 200 12.89 -5.46 1.90
CA GLY A 200 13.93 -6.49 1.97
C GLY A 200 13.55 -7.74 1.17
N LEU A 201 12.31 -8.22 1.31
CA LEU A 201 11.79 -9.35 0.54
C LEU A 201 11.76 -9.04 -0.96
N TYR A 202 11.31 -7.85 -1.34
CA TYR A 202 11.32 -7.40 -2.74
C TYR A 202 12.73 -7.44 -3.32
N LEU A 203 13.71 -6.84 -2.64
CA LEU A 203 15.10 -6.82 -3.10
C LEU A 203 15.69 -8.25 -3.18
N MET A 204 15.45 -9.07 -2.16
CA MET A 204 15.90 -10.46 -2.12
C MET A 204 15.35 -11.25 -3.32
N PHE A 205 14.03 -11.23 -3.54
CA PHE A 205 13.43 -11.93 -4.68
C PHE A 205 13.90 -11.35 -6.01
N TYR A 206 14.01 -10.02 -6.13
CA TYR A 206 14.49 -9.37 -7.34
C TYR A 206 15.91 -9.80 -7.70
N THR A 207 16.85 -9.79 -6.74
CA THR A 207 18.24 -10.21 -6.96
C THR A 207 18.33 -11.69 -7.32
N GLN A 208 17.58 -12.56 -6.64
CA GLN A 208 17.58 -14.00 -6.95
C GLN A 208 17.03 -14.29 -8.35
N LEU A 209 15.92 -13.64 -8.72
CA LEU A 209 15.35 -13.77 -10.06
C LEU A 209 16.31 -13.21 -11.12
N LYS A 210 16.92 -12.05 -10.87
CA LYS A 210 17.90 -11.44 -11.77
C LYS A 210 19.11 -12.36 -11.98
N ASN A 211 19.66 -12.93 -10.92
CA ASN A 211 20.81 -13.85 -10.99
C ASN A 211 20.47 -15.12 -11.79
N ALA A 212 19.26 -15.66 -11.62
CA ALA A 212 18.80 -16.80 -12.41
C ALA A 212 18.71 -16.46 -13.92
N THR A 213 18.22 -15.27 -14.26
CA THR A 213 18.08 -14.81 -15.65
C THR A 213 19.36 -14.26 -16.29
N ALA A 214 20.37 -13.90 -15.49
CA ALA A 214 21.66 -13.41 -15.99
C ALA A 214 22.40 -14.49 -16.80
N SER A 215 22.09 -15.76 -16.55
CA SER A 215 22.63 -16.90 -17.28
C SER A 215 22.13 -17.02 -18.73
N THR A 216 21.05 -16.31 -19.10
CA THR A 216 20.27 -16.57 -20.32
C THR A 216 20.59 -15.64 -21.50
N GLY A 217 21.46 -14.62 -21.32
CA GLY A 217 21.92 -13.73 -22.40
C GLY A 217 20.84 -12.87 -23.10
N THR A 218 19.61 -12.86 -22.58
CA THR A 218 18.45 -12.14 -23.15
C THR A 218 18.45 -10.65 -22.80
N ALA A 219 17.78 -9.84 -23.64
CA ALA A 219 17.63 -8.39 -23.49
C ALA A 219 17.35 -7.95 -22.03
N GLU A 220 18.20 -7.07 -21.50
CA GLU A 220 18.26 -6.73 -20.07
C GLU A 220 16.98 -6.05 -19.57
N ALA A 221 16.39 -5.14 -20.36
CA ALA A 221 15.24 -4.33 -20.00
C ALA A 221 13.93 -5.11 -19.68
N PRO A 222 13.36 -5.91 -20.61
CA PRO A 222 12.11 -6.64 -20.35
C PRO A 222 12.26 -7.74 -19.30
N VAL A 223 13.47 -8.29 -19.16
CA VAL A 223 13.80 -9.28 -18.13
C VAL A 223 13.80 -8.62 -16.75
N HIS A 224 14.45 -7.47 -16.59
CA HIS A 224 14.41 -6.71 -15.33
C HIS A 224 12.99 -6.30 -14.93
N PHE A 225 12.19 -5.90 -15.90
CA PHE A 225 10.78 -5.61 -15.68
C PHE A 225 9.99 -6.81 -15.13
N SER A 226 10.14 -7.97 -15.78
CA SER A 226 9.49 -9.22 -15.40
C SER A 226 9.94 -9.69 -14.00
N CYS A 227 11.24 -9.60 -13.71
CA CYS A 227 11.80 -9.88 -12.40
C CYS A 227 11.22 -8.95 -11.32
N GLY A 228 11.02 -7.66 -11.64
CA GLY A 228 10.37 -6.69 -10.74
C GLY A 228 8.92 -7.06 -10.41
N ILE A 229 8.13 -7.46 -11.41
CA ILE A 229 6.74 -7.91 -11.20
C ILE A 229 6.72 -9.17 -10.31
N LEU A 230 7.49 -10.19 -10.67
CA LEU A 230 7.53 -11.46 -9.94
C LEU A 230 8.02 -11.26 -8.50
N ALA A 231 9.05 -10.44 -8.28
CA ALA A 231 9.52 -10.09 -6.95
C ALA A 231 8.43 -9.39 -6.11
N GLY A 232 7.67 -8.47 -6.71
CA GLY A 232 6.54 -7.80 -6.07
C GLY A 232 5.40 -8.75 -5.68
N ILE A 233 5.12 -9.74 -6.53
CA ILE A 233 4.14 -10.80 -6.27
C ILE A 233 4.59 -11.69 -5.13
N LEU A 234 5.82 -12.22 -5.18
CA LEU A 234 6.37 -13.11 -4.15
C LEU A 234 6.44 -12.41 -2.79
N ALA A 235 6.93 -11.17 -2.75
CA ALA A 235 6.95 -10.36 -1.53
C ALA A 235 5.53 -10.13 -0.99
N SER A 236 4.53 -9.96 -1.87
CA SER A 236 3.13 -9.79 -1.47
C SER A 236 2.51 -11.06 -0.89
N ILE A 237 2.87 -12.24 -1.41
CA ILE A 237 2.42 -13.55 -0.88
C ILE A 237 2.94 -13.73 0.55
N VAL A 238 4.24 -13.51 0.77
CA VAL A 238 4.87 -13.65 2.11
C VAL A 238 4.24 -12.69 3.13
N THR A 239 3.96 -11.45 2.71
CA THR A 239 3.39 -10.41 3.59
C THR A 239 1.86 -10.38 3.57
N GLN A 240 1.18 -11.40 3.01
CA GLN A 240 -0.27 -11.48 2.97
C GLN A 240 -0.91 -11.84 4.31
N PRO A 241 -0.45 -12.85 5.07
CA PRO A 241 -1.09 -13.22 6.33
C PRO A 241 -1.13 -12.07 7.35
N PRO A 242 -0.04 -11.31 7.60
CA PRO A 242 -0.09 -10.14 8.49
C PRO A 242 -1.05 -9.06 8.00
N ASP A 243 -1.22 -8.90 6.67
CA ASP A 243 -2.14 -7.93 6.10
C ASP A 243 -3.62 -8.29 6.34
N VAL A 244 -3.97 -9.57 6.26
CA VAL A 244 -5.32 -10.04 6.64
C VAL A 244 -5.59 -9.84 8.13
N ILE A 245 -4.61 -10.20 8.98
CA ILE A 245 -4.71 -10.06 10.44
C ILE A 245 -4.84 -8.57 10.82
N LYS A 246 -4.04 -7.70 10.22
CA LYS A 246 -4.14 -6.25 10.35
C LYS A 246 -5.56 -5.77 10.08
N THR A 247 -6.12 -6.11 8.92
CA THR A 247 -7.47 -5.64 8.54
C THR A 247 -8.52 -6.10 9.56
N LYS A 248 -8.36 -7.29 10.17
CA LYS A 248 -9.26 -7.74 11.24
C LYS A 248 -9.15 -6.92 12.51
N MET A 249 -7.94 -6.74 13.02
CA MET A 249 -7.71 -5.99 14.24
C MET A 249 -8.12 -4.51 14.11
N GLN A 250 -7.95 -3.92 12.92
CA GLN A 250 -8.33 -2.51 12.67
C GLN A 250 -9.84 -2.28 12.53
N LEU A 251 -10.56 -3.30 12.07
CA LEU A 251 -12.00 -3.24 11.91
C LEU A 251 -12.77 -3.69 13.15
N TYR A 252 -12.25 -4.65 13.92
CA TYR A 252 -12.95 -5.19 15.10
C TYR A 252 -11.99 -5.27 16.29
N PRO A 253 -11.52 -4.13 16.83
CA PRO A 253 -10.52 -4.13 17.90
C PRO A 253 -11.02 -4.81 19.18
N ASN A 254 -12.31 -4.63 19.52
CA ASN A 254 -12.91 -5.26 20.70
C ASN A 254 -12.99 -6.79 20.59
N GLU A 255 -13.12 -7.33 19.36
CA GLU A 255 -13.15 -8.78 19.11
C GLU A 255 -11.74 -9.37 18.96
N PHE A 256 -10.79 -8.61 18.41
CA PHE A 256 -9.44 -9.06 18.10
C PHE A 256 -8.38 -8.20 18.78
N ASN A 257 -8.23 -8.37 20.09
CA ASN A 257 -7.24 -7.66 20.90
C ASN A 257 -5.81 -8.20 20.70
N SER A 258 -5.67 -9.46 20.29
CA SER A 258 -4.38 -10.13 20.10
C SER A 258 -4.23 -10.70 18.69
N ILE A 259 -3.01 -10.66 18.18
CA ILE A 259 -2.60 -11.28 16.91
C ILE A 259 -2.96 -12.77 16.93
N TYR A 260 -2.71 -13.45 18.06
CA TYR A 260 -3.03 -14.87 18.20
C TYR A 260 -4.52 -15.14 18.01
N GLN A 261 -5.38 -14.33 18.63
CA GLN A 261 -6.83 -14.47 18.54
C GLN A 261 -7.32 -14.28 17.10
N ALA A 262 -6.84 -13.23 16.42
CA ALA A 262 -7.16 -12.97 15.02
C ALA A 262 -6.68 -14.10 14.10
N THR A 263 -5.46 -14.60 14.31
CA THR A 263 -4.84 -15.68 13.54
C THR A 263 -5.63 -16.98 13.73
N PHE A 264 -5.87 -17.38 14.97
CA PHE A 264 -6.64 -18.57 15.31
C PHE A 264 -8.07 -18.50 14.76
N PHE A 265 -8.73 -17.35 14.82
CA PHE A 265 -10.05 -17.15 14.25
C PHE A 265 -10.07 -17.34 12.72
N VAL A 266 -9.12 -16.74 12.00
CA VAL A 266 -9.01 -16.89 10.54
C VAL A 266 -8.79 -18.35 10.17
N TYR A 267 -7.89 -19.04 10.89
CA TYR A 267 -7.62 -20.46 10.69
C TYR A 267 -8.85 -21.33 10.95
N LYS A 268 -9.52 -21.15 12.10
CA LYS A 268 -10.70 -21.96 12.48
C LYS A 268 -11.87 -21.75 11.52
N LYS A 269 -12.10 -20.53 11.04
CA LYS A 269 -13.29 -20.19 10.24
C LYS A 269 -13.09 -20.38 8.73
N TYR A 270 -11.88 -20.22 8.20
CA TYR A 270 -11.61 -20.26 6.76
C TYR A 270 -10.43 -21.13 6.34
N GLY A 271 -9.76 -21.79 7.30
CA GLY A 271 -8.54 -22.55 7.04
C GLY A 271 -7.39 -21.67 6.53
N VAL A 272 -6.39 -22.33 5.93
CA VAL A 272 -5.19 -21.66 5.39
C VAL A 272 -5.53 -20.68 4.27
N LEU A 273 -6.55 -20.98 3.46
CA LEU A 273 -7.01 -20.10 2.37
C LEU A 273 -7.56 -18.76 2.89
N GLY A 274 -7.96 -18.68 4.17
CA GLY A 274 -8.39 -17.43 4.81
C GLY A 274 -7.32 -16.34 4.77
N TYR A 275 -6.05 -16.71 4.94
CA TYR A 275 -4.92 -15.77 4.92
C TYR A 275 -4.62 -15.20 3.54
N PHE A 276 -5.09 -15.83 2.46
CA PHE A 276 -4.86 -15.36 1.09
C PHE A 276 -6.05 -14.56 0.53
N LYS A 277 -7.06 -14.25 1.35
CA LYS A 277 -8.16 -13.38 0.91
C LYS A 277 -7.67 -11.98 0.56
N GLY A 278 -8.09 -11.51 -0.61
CA GLY A 278 -7.65 -10.22 -1.16
C GLY A 278 -6.25 -10.26 -1.79
N ILE A 279 -5.64 -11.42 -2.01
CA ILE A 279 -4.33 -11.51 -2.65
C ILE A 279 -4.36 -11.02 -4.11
N VAL A 280 -5.42 -11.34 -4.85
CA VAL A 280 -5.59 -10.94 -6.26
C VAL A 280 -5.54 -9.42 -6.45
N PRO A 281 -6.40 -8.60 -5.80
CA PRO A 281 -6.33 -7.16 -5.95
C PRO A 281 -5.00 -6.57 -5.45
N ARG A 282 -4.35 -7.20 -4.46
CA ARG A 282 -3.03 -6.79 -3.99
C ARG A 282 -1.94 -7.02 -5.04
N MET A 283 -1.88 -8.22 -5.63
CA MET A 283 -0.94 -8.55 -6.70
C MET A 283 -1.16 -7.66 -7.90
N LEU A 284 -2.42 -7.50 -8.33
CA LEU A 284 -2.78 -6.64 -9.45
C LEU A 284 -2.32 -5.20 -9.22
N ARG A 285 -2.55 -4.64 -8.02
CA ARG A 285 -2.04 -3.32 -7.66
C ARG A 285 -0.52 -3.26 -7.80
N ARG A 286 0.22 -4.24 -7.29
CA ARG A 286 1.70 -4.24 -7.37
C ARG A 286 2.19 -4.33 -8.81
N THR A 287 1.63 -5.23 -9.60
CA THR A 287 1.96 -5.38 -11.02
C THR A 287 1.72 -4.07 -11.77
N LEU A 288 0.57 -3.43 -11.56
CA LEU A 288 0.26 -2.17 -12.22
C LEU A 288 1.15 -1.01 -11.73
N MET A 289 1.52 -0.95 -10.45
CA MET A 289 2.50 0.05 -10.00
C MET A 289 3.85 -0.11 -10.71
N THR A 290 4.36 -1.35 -10.80
CA THR A 290 5.64 -1.64 -11.44
C THR A 290 5.58 -1.35 -12.94
N THR A 291 4.47 -1.71 -13.59
CA THR A 291 4.19 -1.39 -15.01
C THR A 291 4.20 0.11 -15.23
N MET A 292 3.50 0.87 -14.39
CA MET A 292 3.48 2.33 -14.49
C MET A 292 4.88 2.93 -14.33
N ALA A 293 5.65 2.49 -13.34
CA ALA A 293 7.02 2.95 -13.14
C ALA A 293 7.91 2.66 -14.36
N TRP A 294 7.78 1.49 -14.97
CA TRP A 294 8.48 1.12 -16.19
C TRP A 294 8.10 1.98 -17.39
N THR A 295 6.80 2.18 -17.64
CA THR A 295 6.33 3.00 -18.76
C THR A 295 6.80 4.44 -18.65
N VAL A 296 6.89 4.99 -17.44
CA VAL A 296 7.44 6.35 -17.24
C VAL A 296 8.94 6.35 -17.50
N TYR A 297 9.67 5.30 -17.11
CA TYR A 297 11.10 5.18 -17.37
C TYR A 297 11.41 5.13 -18.88
N GLU A 298 10.69 4.33 -19.66
CA GLU A 298 10.85 4.25 -21.12
C GLU A 298 10.51 5.54 -21.87
N GLN A 299 9.67 6.40 -21.30
CA GLN A 299 9.30 7.68 -21.94
C GLN A 299 10.29 8.81 -21.64
N VAL A 300 11.13 8.65 -20.61
CA VAL A 300 12.10 9.66 -20.17
C VAL A 300 13.47 9.45 -20.81
N ILE A 301 13.77 8.23 -21.25
CA ILE A 301 15.00 7.84 -21.96
C ILE A 301 14.74 7.85 -23.46
#